data_AF-A0A091VBL1-F1
#
_entry.id   AF-A0A091VBL1-F1
#
_cell.length_a   1.000
_cell.length_b   1.000
_cell.length_c   1.000
_cell.angle_alpha   90.00
_cell.angle_beta   90.00
_cell.angle_gamma   90.00
#
_symmetry.space_group_name_H-M   'P 1'
#
loop_
_entity.id
_entity.type
_entity.pdbx_description
1 polymer ?
#
loop_
_entity_poly.entity_id
_entity_poly.type
_entity_poly.pdbx_seq_one_letter_code
_entity_poly.pdbx_strand_id
1 'polypeptide(L)' 'GRAAAARAPWTPPSSIPMDAEHVELVKRTMAGVKLPTLGIPAWASQISEDQWKDVVQRTLQARQS' A
#
# COMPACT_ATOMS: atom_id res chain seq x y z
N GLY A 1 35.93 27.96 0.90
CA GLY A 1 35.00 27.03 1.56
C GLY A 1 33.66 27.07 0.86
N ARG A 2 33.13 25.94 0.41
CA ARG A 2 31.73 25.81 -0.03
C ARG A 2 31.11 24.68 0.78
N ALA A 3 30.18 25.03 1.66
CA ALA A 3 29.39 24.05 2.39
C ALA A 3 28.41 23.39 1.42
N ALA A 4 28.46 22.06 1.34
CA ALA A 4 27.44 21.28 0.64
C ALA A 4 26.15 21.30 1.46
N ALA A 5 25.07 21.81 0.88
CA ALA A 5 23.75 21.75 1.50
C ALA A 5 23.28 20.29 1.53
N ALA A 6 23.26 19.69 2.72
CA ALA A 6 22.70 18.36 2.92
C ALA A 6 21.19 18.41 2.58
N ARG A 7 20.75 17.52 1.70
CA ARG A 7 19.33 17.39 1.34
C ARG A 7 18.59 16.87 2.57
N ALA A 8 17.63 17.65 3.07
CA ALA A 8 16.82 17.26 4.22
C ALA A 8 16.13 15.90 3.95
N PRO A 9 15.96 15.05 4.98
CA PRO A 9 15.27 13.78 4.83
C PRO A 9 13.84 14.02 4.35
N TRP A 10 13.42 13.27 3.33
CA TRP A 10 12.05 13.32 2.85
C TRP A 10 11.15 12.65 3.90
N THR A 11 10.24 13.41 4.47
CA THR A 11 9.16 12.89 5.32
C THR A 11 7.91 12.73 4.46
N PRO A 12 7.42 11.50 4.23
CA PRO A 12 6.14 11.30 3.54
C PRO A 12 5.00 11.95 4.36
N PRO A 13 3.98 12.50 3.69
CA PRO A 13 2.77 12.94 4.36
C PRO A 13 2.05 11.76 5.01
N SER A 14 1.31 12.01 6.08
CA SER A 14 0.53 11.00 6.82
C SER A 14 -0.60 10.38 5.98
N SER A 15 -1.03 11.07 4.92
CA SER A 15 -1.99 10.57 3.94
C SER A 15 -1.59 11.04 2.55
N ILE A 16 -1.69 10.14 1.57
CA ILE A 16 -1.53 10.46 0.15
C ILE A 16 -2.95 10.51 -0.42
N PRO A 17 -3.48 11.69 -0.77
CA PRO A 17 -4.79 11.78 -1.40
C PRO A 17 -4.77 11.00 -2.72
N MET A 18 -5.73 10.09 -2.88
CA MET A 18 -5.91 9.31 -4.10
C MET A 18 -7.29 9.63 -4.65
N ASP A 19 -7.35 10.42 -5.71
CA ASP A 19 -8.61 10.73 -6.37
C ASP A 19 -9.18 9.50 -7.11
N ALA A 20 -10.45 9.59 -7.49
CA ALA A 20 -11.16 8.46 -8.10
C ALA A 20 -10.51 8.00 -9.42
N GLU A 21 -9.97 8.91 -10.23
CA GLU A 21 -9.29 8.56 -11.47
C GLU A 21 -7.98 7.81 -11.20
N HIS A 22 -7.20 8.25 -10.22
CA HIS A 22 -5.99 7.57 -9.77
C HIS A 22 -6.30 6.18 -9.19
N VAL A 23 -7.38 6.03 -8.42
CA VAL A 23 -7.82 4.72 -7.91
C VAL A 23 -8.13 3.76 -9.07
N GLU A 24 -8.89 4.20 -10.07
CA GLU A 24 -9.24 3.36 -11.22
C GLU A 24 -8.02 3.02 -12.08
N LEU A 25 -7.08 3.97 -12.25
CA LEU A 25 -5.80 3.70 -12.92
C LEU A 25 -4.99 2.62 -12.18
N VAL A 26 -4.89 2.72 -10.86
CA VAL A 26 -4.19 1.70 -10.05
C VAL A 26 -4.87 0.35 -10.19
N LYS A 27 -6.21 0.27 -10.07
CA LYS A 27 -6.96 -0.99 -10.24
C LYS A 27 -6.73 -1.62 -11.61
N ARG A 28 -6.85 -0.83 -12.69
CA ARG A 28 -6.63 -1.31 -14.07
C ARG A 28 -5.21 -1.84 -14.26
N THR A 29 -4.22 -1.12 -13.72
CA THR A 29 -2.82 -1.50 -13.83
C THR A 29 -2.56 -2.79 -13.05
N MET A 30 -3.05 -2.88 -11.81
CA MET A 30 -2.87 -4.05 -10.95
C MET A 30 -3.56 -5.30 -11.49
N ALA A 31 -4.69 -5.18 -12.20
CA ALA A 31 -5.34 -6.30 -12.87
C ALA A 31 -4.44 -6.95 -13.95
N GLY A 32 -3.49 -6.20 -14.53
CA GLY A 32 -2.51 -6.71 -15.49
C GLY A 32 -1.26 -7.30 -14.85
N VAL A 33 -1.06 -7.14 -13.54
CA VAL A 33 0.11 -7.66 -12.82
C VAL A 33 -0.10 -9.13 -12.49
N LYS A 34 0.75 -9.99 -13.07
CA LYS A 34 0.83 -11.39 -12.65
C LYS A 34 1.63 -11.48 -11.36
N LEU A 35 0.97 -11.85 -10.27
CA LEU A 35 1.64 -12.10 -8.99
C LEU A 35 2.58 -13.31 -9.14
N PRO A 36 3.85 -13.21 -8.70
CA PRO A 36 4.78 -14.32 -8.75
C PRO A 36 4.31 -15.44 -7.81
N THR A 37 4.17 -16.65 -8.35
CA THR A 37 3.66 -17.83 -7.64
C THR A 37 4.54 -18.25 -6.45
N LEU A 38 5.83 -17.93 -6.51
CA LEU A 38 6.83 -18.28 -5.48
C LEU A 38 6.84 -17.33 -4.27
N GLY A 39 6.01 -16.27 -4.28
CA GLY A 39 6.02 -15.23 -3.25
C GLY A 39 4.82 -15.24 -2.32
N ILE A 40 3.88 -16.18 -2.46
CA ILE A 40 2.67 -16.22 -1.61
C ILE A 40 3.02 -16.88 -0.27
N PRO A 41 2.99 -16.14 0.85
CA PRO A 41 3.28 -16.72 2.15
C PRO A 41 2.23 -17.77 2.54
N ALA A 42 2.63 -18.79 3.31
CA ALA A 42 1.72 -19.85 3.73
C ALA A 42 0.47 -19.32 4.48
N TRP A 43 0.59 -18.22 5.22
CA TRP A 43 -0.55 -17.60 5.90
C TRP A 43 -1.59 -17.04 4.91
N ALA A 44 -1.16 -16.55 3.74
CA ALA A 44 -2.05 -15.94 2.75
C ALA A 44 -2.92 -17.00 2.05
N SER A 45 -2.47 -18.26 2.02
CA SER A 45 -3.28 -19.40 1.57
C SER A 45 -4.24 -19.93 2.63
N GLN A 46 -4.07 -19.55 3.90
CA GLN A 46 -4.86 -20.05 5.04
C GLN A 46 -5.98 -19.08 5.46
N ILE A 47 -5.93 -17.83 5.00
CA ILE A 47 -6.93 -16.81 5.31
C ILE A 47 -7.99 -16.76 4.21
N SER A 48 -9.27 -16.74 4.58
CA SER A 48 -10.34 -16.51 3.61
C SER A 48 -10.36 -15.06 3.14
N GLU A 49 -10.97 -14.79 1.98
CA GLU A 49 -11.12 -13.41 1.48
C GLU A 49 -11.86 -12.51 2.50
N ASP A 50 -12.89 -13.04 3.15
CA ASP A 50 -13.65 -12.31 4.17
C ASP A 50 -12.81 -11.99 5.41
N GLN A 51 -12.00 -12.95 5.87
CA GLN A 51 -11.07 -12.72 6.98
C GLN A 51 -9.99 -11.70 6.61
N TRP A 52 -9.49 -11.74 5.38
CA TRP A 52 -8.53 -10.75 4.89
C TRP A 52 -9.13 -9.35 4.84
N LYS A 53 -10.35 -9.21 4.34
CA LYS A 53 -11.10 -7.94 4.32
C LYS A 53 -11.26 -7.36 5.72
N ASP A 54 -11.60 -8.20 6.70
CA ASP A 54 -11.73 -7.78 8.10
C ASP A 54 -10.39 -7.27 8.68
N VAL A 55 -9.28 -7.98 8.43
CA VAL A 55 -7.93 -7.56 8.85
C VAL A 55 -7.56 -6.19 8.26
N VAL A 56 -7.81 -6.00 6.96
CA VAL A 56 -7.55 -4.73 6.27
C VAL A 56 -8.41 -3.62 6.85
N GLN A 57 -9.70 -3.84 7.03
CA GLN A 57 -10.63 -2.85 7.57
C GLN A 57 -10.22 -2.41 8.99
N ARG A 58 -9.91 -3.36 9.87
CA ARG A 58 -9.45 -3.07 11.24
C ARG A 58 -8.13 -2.29 11.26
N THR A 59 -7.19 -2.66 10.39
CA THR A 59 -5.90 -1.96 10.28
C THR A 59 -6.07 -0.53 9.78
N LEU A 60 -6.97 -0.29 8.82
CA LEU A 60 -7.28 1.05 8.31
C LEU A 60 -7.96 1.91 9.39
N GLN A 61 -8.94 1.36 10.11
CA GLN A 61 -9.61 2.05 11.22
C GLN A 61 -8.64 2.46 12.33
N ALA A 62 -7.74 1.56 12.71
CA ALA A 62 -6.72 1.82 13.75
C ALA A 62 -5.72 2.93 13.36
N ARG A 63 -5.45 3.12 12.07
CA ARG A 63 -4.59 4.23 11.57
C ARG A 63 -5.32 5.56 11.44
N GLN A 64 -6.65 5.53 11.40
CA GLN A 64 -7.51 6.73 11.34
C GLN A 64 -7.92 7.25 12.73
N SER A 65 -7.58 6.51 13.80
CA SER A 65 -7.78 6.89 15.20
C SER A 65 -6.56 7.63 15.74
#